data_AF-A0A0B1RAQ5-F1
#
_entry.id   AF-A0A0B1RAQ5-F1
#
_cell.length_a   1.000
_cell.length_b   1.000
_cell.length_c   1.000
_cell.angle_alpha   90.00
_cell.angle_beta   90.00
_cell.angle_gamma   90.00
#
_symmetry.space_group_name_H-M   'P 1'
#
loop_
_entity.id
_entity.type
_entity.pdbx_description
1 polymer ?
#
loop_
_entity_poly.entity_id
_entity_poly.type
_entity_poly.pdbx_seq_one_letter_code
_entity_poly.pdbx_strand_id
1 'polypeptide(L)'
;MKNREAAVSVKQSVLMVVRELSISVGNIYEYEAEGKVSKEESEEYMEKVQVSLDNIISEILEPLYAVHPDLRPKCCGCEQQHESEQDQ
;
A
#
# COMPACT_ATOMS: atom_id res chain seq x y z
N MET A 1 -16.61 12.75 -13.81
CA MET A 1 -16.53 12.68 -12.34
C MET A 1 -15.82 13.92 -11.83
N LYS A 2 -16.43 14.71 -10.93
CA LYS A 2 -15.74 15.87 -10.32
C LYS A 2 -14.52 15.38 -9.52
N ASN A 3 -13.42 16.13 -9.54
CA ASN A 3 -12.20 15.93 -8.74
C ASN A 3 -11.40 14.62 -8.97
N ARG A 4 -11.69 13.84 -10.02
CA ARG A 4 -10.98 12.58 -10.30
C ARG A 4 -9.47 12.76 -10.48
N GLU A 5 -9.05 13.82 -11.17
CA GLU A 5 -7.61 14.12 -11.37
C GLU A 5 -6.90 14.37 -10.03
N ALA A 6 -7.57 15.08 -9.11
CA ALA A 6 -7.05 15.27 -7.75
C ALA A 6 -6.94 13.94 -7.00
N ALA A 7 -7.94 13.05 -7.11
CA ALA A 7 -7.88 11.73 -6.50
C ALA A 7 -6.75 10.85 -7.08
N VAL A 8 -6.51 10.92 -8.40
CA VAL A 8 -5.37 10.23 -9.03
C VAL A 8 -4.04 10.75 -8.46
N SER A 9 -3.89 12.08 -8.35
CA SER A 9 -2.68 12.70 -7.81
C SER A 9 -2.42 12.31 -6.35
N VAL A 10 -3.47 12.34 -5.50
CA VAL A 10 -3.37 11.91 -4.09
C VAL A 10 -2.99 10.43 -4.02
N LYS A 11 -3.68 9.55 -4.76
CA LYS A 11 -3.37 8.12 -4.81
C LYS A 11 -1.91 7.88 -5.19
N GLN A 12 -1.41 8.51 -6.26
CA GLN A 12 -0.04 8.32 -6.72
C GLN A 12 0.97 8.76 -5.67
N SER A 13 0.77 9.93 -5.07
CA SER A 13 1.65 10.46 -4.01
C SER A 13 1.69 9.52 -2.80
N VAL A 14 0.53 9.02 -2.37
CA VAL A 14 0.41 8.08 -1.26
C VAL A 14 1.10 6.76 -1.57
N LEU A 15 0.92 6.21 -2.77
CA LEU A 15 1.59 4.97 -3.17
C LEU A 15 3.11 5.12 -3.25
N MET A 16 3.62 6.30 -3.60
CA MET A 16 5.06 6.59 -3.50
C MET A 16 5.53 6.56 -2.06
N VAL A 17 4.81 7.19 -1.13
CA VAL A 17 5.15 7.13 0.31
C VAL A 17 5.14 5.70 0.84
N VAL A 18 4.11 4.92 0.52
CA VAL A 18 4.02 3.50 0.90
C VAL A 18 5.21 2.69 0.38
N ARG A 19 5.62 2.93 -0.86
CA ARG A 19 6.79 2.28 -1.46
C ARG A 19 8.07 2.61 -0.69
N GLU A 20 8.32 3.88 -0.41
CA GLU A 20 9.55 4.31 0.30
C GLU A 20 9.58 3.82 1.75
N LEU A 21 8.43 3.79 2.45
CA LEU A 21 8.31 3.18 3.77
C LEU A 21 8.62 1.67 3.74
N SER A 22 8.09 0.96 2.75
CA SER A 22 8.35 -0.49 2.59
C SER A 22 9.83 -0.79 2.33
N ILE A 23 10.48 0.02 1.49
CA ILE A 23 11.94 -0.06 1.24
C ILE A 23 12.72 0.19 2.54
N SER A 24 12.32 1.21 3.30
CA SER A 24 12.98 1.54 4.56
C SER A 24 12.88 0.41 5.60
N VAL A 25 11.76 -0.30 5.65
CA VAL A 25 11.62 -1.52 6.47
C VAL A 25 12.53 -2.64 5.99
N GLY A 26 12.66 -2.85 4.67
CA GLY A 26 13.64 -3.79 4.12
C GLY A 26 15.06 -3.51 4.61
N ASN A 27 15.46 -2.24 4.63
CA ASN A 27 16.79 -1.83 5.08
C ASN A 27 17.00 -2.02 6.59
N ILE A 28 15.96 -1.97 7.42
CA ILE A 28 16.08 -2.18 8.87
C ILE A 28 16.59 -3.60 9.17
N TYR A 29 16.16 -4.61 8.42
CA TYR A 29 16.68 -5.97 8.55
C TYR A 29 18.17 -6.05 8.20
N GLU A 30 18.61 -5.30 7.19
CA GLU A 30 20.04 -5.22 6.84
C GLU A 30 20.83 -4.53 7.96
N TYR A 31 20.30 -3.45 8.53
CA TYR A 31 20.94 -2.75 9.64
C TYR A 31 21.03 -3.60 10.92
N GLU A 32 20.03 -4.42 11.21
CA GLU A 32 20.09 -5.39 12.30
C GLU A 32 21.17 -6.44 12.03
N ALA A 33 21.22 -7.00 10.82
CA ALA A 33 22.23 -7.99 10.44
C ALA A 33 23.67 -7.44 10.48
N GLU A 34 23.85 -6.15 10.20
CA GLU A 34 25.11 -5.43 10.30
C GLU A 34 25.46 -4.97 11.73
N GLY A 35 24.56 -5.19 12.71
CA GLY A 35 24.74 -4.76 14.09
C GLY A 35 24.66 -3.24 14.29
N LYS A 36 24.07 -2.50 13.35
CA LYS A 36 23.88 -1.04 13.43
C LYS A 36 22.68 -0.66 14.30
N VAL A 37 21.72 -1.57 14.45
CA VAL A 37 20.58 -1.47 15.36
C VAL A 37 20.43 -2.79 16.11
N SER A 38 19.90 -2.74 17.32
CA SER A 38 19.49 -3.92 18.07
C SER A 38 18.20 -4.53 17.51
N LYS A 39 17.91 -5.77 17.89
CA LYS A 39 16.65 -6.46 17.56
C LYS A 39 15.42 -5.73 18.14
N GLU A 40 15.57 -5.15 19.33
CA GLU A 40 14.47 -4.40 19.98
C GLU A 40 14.20 -3.09 19.23
N GLU A 41 15.24 -2.38 18.80
CA GLU A 41 15.09 -1.18 17.95
C GLU A 41 14.53 -1.52 16.57
N SER A 42 14.96 -2.62 15.95
CA SER A 42 14.43 -3.06 14.66
C SER A 42 12.94 -3.38 14.75
N GLU A 43 12.52 -4.17 15.75
CA GLU A 43 11.12 -4.48 16.03
C GLU A 43 10.28 -3.22 16.24
N GLU A 44 10.76 -2.28 17.05
CA GLU A 44 10.06 -1.02 17.31
C GLU A 44 9.90 -0.17 16.02
N TYR A 45 10.94 -0.07 15.19
CA TYR A 45 10.87 0.65 13.93
C TYR A 45 9.90 -0.01 12.94
N MET A 46 9.94 -1.34 12.83
CA MET A 46 9.05 -2.10 11.96
C MET A 46 7.59 -1.95 12.38
N GLU A 47 7.29 -2.03 13.67
CA GLU A 47 5.94 -1.83 14.21
C GLU A 47 5.41 -0.44 13.86
N LYS A 48 6.22 0.62 14.09
CA LYS A 48 5.82 1.99 13.76
C LYS A 48 5.54 2.20 12.29
N VAL A 49 6.35 1.61 11.41
CA VAL A 49 6.11 1.70 9.96
C VAL A 49 4.84 0.92 9.59
N GLN A 50 4.63 -0.28 10.13
CA GLN A 50 3.42 -1.07 9.87
C GLN A 50 2.16 -0.32 10.27
N VAL A 51 2.11 0.25 11.49
CA VAL A 51 0.99 1.07 11.95
C VAL A 51 0.75 2.27 11.02
N SER A 52 1.82 2.90 10.53
CA SER A 52 1.71 4.02 9.59
C SER A 52 1.15 3.59 8.23
N LEU A 53 1.55 2.42 7.73
CA LEU A 53 1.03 1.84 6.50
C LEU A 53 -0.47 1.50 6.63
N ASP A 54 -0.87 0.91 7.74
CA ASP A 54 -2.26 0.58 8.03
C ASP A 54 -3.13 1.87 8.05
N ASN A 55 -2.65 2.92 8.71
CA ASN A 55 -3.32 4.22 8.73
C ASN A 55 -3.41 4.87 7.33
N ILE A 56 -2.37 4.77 6.51
CA ILE A 56 -2.40 5.27 5.13
C ILE A 56 -3.50 4.55 4.32
N ILE A 57 -3.63 3.23 4.52
CA ILE A 57 -4.65 2.43 3.84
C ILE A 57 -6.04 2.86 4.31
N SER A 58 -6.31 2.84 5.63
CA SER A 58 -7.63 3.09 6.19
C SER A 58 -8.09 4.53 6.08
N GLU A 59 -7.20 5.51 6.27
CA GLU A 59 -7.58 6.92 6.35
C GLU A 59 -7.50 7.65 5.00
N ILE A 60 -6.73 7.11 4.03
CA ILE A 60 -6.50 7.81 2.76
C ILE A 60 -6.97 6.97 1.57
N LEU A 61 -6.45 5.76 1.42
CA LEU A 61 -6.73 4.96 0.22
C LEU A 61 -8.17 4.43 0.20
N GLU A 62 -8.66 3.88 1.31
CA GLU A 62 -10.02 3.35 1.40
C GLU A 62 -11.11 4.42 1.15
N PRO A 63 -11.07 5.61 1.78
CA PRO A 63 -12.02 6.68 1.49
C PRO A 63 -11.93 7.16 0.04
N LEU A 64 -10.71 7.28 -0.49
CA LEU A 64 -10.50 7.67 -1.89
C LEU A 64 -11.11 6.67 -2.85
N TYR A 65 -10.97 5.36 -2.57
CA TYR A 65 -11.58 4.30 -3.36
C TYR A 65 -13.09 4.17 -3.17
N ALA A 66 -13.64 4.58 -2.02
CA ALA A 66 -15.07 4.65 -1.83
C ALA A 66 -15.70 5.73 -2.74
N VAL A 67 -15.01 6.86 -2.93
CA VAL A 67 -15.44 7.95 -3.83
C VAL A 67 -15.12 7.64 -5.30
N HIS A 68 -13.98 7.00 -5.56
CA HIS A 68 -13.50 6.65 -6.91
C HIS A 68 -13.14 5.15 -7.02
N PRO A 69 -14.15 4.25 -7.14
CA PRO A 69 -13.92 2.81 -7.17
C PRO A 69 -13.05 2.33 -8.33
N ASP A 70 -13.07 3.06 -9.46
CA ASP A 70 -12.25 2.78 -10.65
C ASP A 70 -10.74 2.93 -10.38
N LEU A 71 -10.38 3.63 -9.31
CA LEU A 71 -8.99 3.80 -8.90
C LEU A 71 -8.47 2.65 -8.04
N ARG A 72 -9.31 1.69 -7.62
CA ARG A 72 -8.82 0.51 -6.88
C ARG A 72 -7.81 -0.26 -7.73
N PRO A 73 -6.73 -0.81 -7.14
CA PRO A 73 -5.86 -1.73 -7.84
C PRO A 73 -6.69 -2.90 -8.38
N LYS A 74 -6.54 -3.19 -9.66
CA LYS A 74 -7.10 -4.42 -10.23
C LYS A 74 -6.35 -5.59 -9.62
N CYS A 75 -7.06 -6.47 -8.93
CA CYS A 75 -6.47 -7.70 -8.43
C CYS A 75 -6.22 -8.63 -9.63
N CYS A 76 -4.96 -8.99 -9.88
CA CYS A 76 -4.58 -9.90 -10.96
C CYS A 76 -5.28 -11.28 -10.88
N GLY A 77 -5.85 -11.65 -9.72
CA GLY A 77 -6.59 -12.90 -9.52
C GLY A 77 -8.12 -12.78 -9.59
N CYS A 78 -8.69 -11.57 -9.53
CA CYS A 78 -10.16 -11.39 -9.52
C CYS A 78 -10.75 -11.19 -10.92
N GLU A 79 -9.94 -10.85 -11.92
CA GLU A 79 -10.39 -10.70 -13.31
C GLU A 79 -10.56 -12.06 -14.03
N GLN A 80 -10.06 -13.17 -13.48
CA GLN A 80 -10.13 -14.50 -14.12
C GLN A 80 -11.45 -15.25 -13.90
N GLN A 81 -12.40 -14.73 -13.11
CA GLN A 81 -13.64 -15.45 -12.79
C GLN A 81 -14.86 -15.07 -13.65
N HIS A 82 -14.69 -14.26 -14.69
CA HIS A 82 -15.83 -13.77 -15.49
C HIS A 82 -15.74 -14.03 -17.01
N GLU A 83 -15.04 -15.08 -17.45
CA GLU A 83 -15.00 -15.49 -18.88
C GLU A 83 -15.21 -17.00 -19.08
N SER A 84 -16.13 -17.66 -18.35
CA SER A 84 -16.41 -19.09 -18.56
C SER A 84 -17.88 -19.50 -18.44
N GLU A 85 -18.82 -18.66 -18.87
CA GLU A 85 -20.21 -19.09 -19.09
C GLU A 85 -20.81 -18.36 -20.30
N GLN A 86 -20.37 -18.70 -21.51
CA GLN A 86 -21.19 -18.59 -22.72
C GLN A 86 -20.53 -19.39 -23.85
N ASP A 87 -20.82 -20.69 -23.87
CA ASP A 87 -20.83 -21.52 -25.08
C ASP A 87 -21.76 -22.72 -24.80
N GLN A 88 -23.06 -22.51 -25.04
CA GLN A 88 -24.04 -23.52 -25.42
C GLN A 88 -24.95 -22.93 -26.50
#